data_AF-A0A7Y5K6R3-F1
#
_entry.id   AF-A0A7Y5K6R3-F1
#
_cell.length_a   1.000
_cell.length_b   1.000
_cell.length_c   1.000
_cell.angle_alpha   90.00
_cell.angle_beta   90.00
_cell.angle_gamma   90.00
#
_symmetry.space_group_name_H-M   'P 1'
#
loop_
_entity.id
_entity.type
_entity.pdbx_description
1 polymer ?
#
loop_
_entity_poly.entity_id
_entity_poly.type
_entity_poly.pdbx_seq_one_letter_code
_entity_poly.pdbx_strand_id
1 'polypeptide(L)'
;CGRTPRAGLPRATRDDKSLQQEAQQYGQMPKMNVNEQAIRPLLGNIATIAMLLLPGITMRLLAEEKRQGTMEFLLTAPLTNGQLVFAKFTSALLFYLTMLAATALLVGLLFFYGKPELNPILTGYLGLFLLGGGFIAVGLFFSAMTENQIIAFVSTFATNLAIYFAAWFGNMNDAGFGKIFSMLSPFEHFEDFAKGVLDTKHVVFYLSFIFGWLFLTYVILESSRWRGFQGKRINIALPVSAAELAKALGRKVEIVVEKGRAFGVTTQEHAIADKNVAVALALQFGYDAEVTKQ
;
A
#
# COMPACT_ATOMS: atom_id res chain seq x y z
N CYS A 1 -40.14 45.54 -70.16
CA CYS A 1 -39.03 44.55 -70.13
C CYS A 1 -37.72 45.24 -69.74
N GLY A 2 -37.45 45.44 -68.45
CA GLY A 2 -36.15 45.90 -67.96
C GLY A 2 -35.50 44.79 -67.16
N ARG A 3 -34.53 44.07 -67.73
CA ARG A 3 -33.71 43.10 -67.00
C ARG A 3 -32.56 43.86 -66.33
N THR A 4 -32.63 44.04 -65.02
CA THR A 4 -31.45 44.39 -64.22
C THR A 4 -30.44 43.24 -64.29
N PRO A 5 -29.14 43.50 -64.55
CA PRO A 5 -28.14 42.45 -64.46
C PRO A 5 -27.95 42.08 -62.98
N ARG A 6 -28.12 40.80 -62.64
CA ARG A 6 -27.71 40.26 -61.34
C ARG A 6 -26.20 40.46 -61.22
N ALA A 7 -25.79 41.42 -60.39
CA ALA A 7 -24.43 41.52 -59.90
C ALA A 7 -24.08 40.17 -59.24
N GLY A 8 -23.14 39.45 -59.85
CA GLY A 8 -22.63 38.20 -59.29
C GLY A 8 -22.02 38.48 -57.93
N LEU A 9 -22.49 37.77 -56.90
CA LEU A 9 -21.85 37.76 -55.59
C LEU A 9 -20.36 37.42 -55.77
N PRO A 10 -19.43 38.16 -55.13
CA PRO A 10 -18.01 37.85 -55.21
C PRO A 10 -17.79 36.41 -54.70
N ARG A 11 -17.15 35.57 -55.53
CA ARG A 11 -16.73 34.23 -55.10
C ARG A 11 -15.61 34.43 -54.07
N ALA A 12 -15.84 34.02 -52.82
CA ALA A 12 -14.81 34.00 -51.79
C ALA A 12 -13.57 33.28 -52.33
N THR A 13 -12.46 34.00 -52.45
CA THR A 13 -11.18 33.46 -52.91
C THR A 13 -10.63 32.52 -51.84
N ARG A 14 -9.71 31.63 -52.23
CA ARG A 14 -9.11 30.66 -51.29
C ARG A 14 -8.38 31.36 -50.14
N ASP A 15 -7.88 32.57 -50.38
CA ASP A 15 -7.20 33.43 -49.41
C ASP A 15 -8.17 34.05 -48.39
N ASP A 16 -9.40 34.39 -48.79
CA ASP A 16 -10.45 34.83 -47.85
C ASP A 16 -10.84 33.72 -46.86
N LYS A 17 -10.75 32.45 -47.30
CA LYS A 17 -11.04 31.30 -46.43
C LYS A 17 -9.92 31.03 -45.44
N SER A 18 -8.66 31.21 -45.81
CA SER A 18 -7.55 31.11 -44.86
C SER A 18 -7.56 32.26 -43.85
N LEU A 19 -7.86 33.49 -44.29
CA LEU A 19 -8.02 34.64 -43.39
C LEU A 19 -9.22 34.48 -42.45
N GLN A 20 -10.32 33.88 -42.91
CA GLN A 20 -11.46 33.52 -42.05
C GLN A 20 -11.15 32.36 -41.09
N GLN A 21 -10.32 31.39 -41.51
CA GLN A 21 -9.85 30.31 -40.61
C GLN A 21 -8.90 30.84 -39.54
N GLU A 22 -7.96 31.71 -39.89
CA GLU A 22 -7.09 32.38 -38.93
C GLU A 22 -7.89 33.29 -38.00
N ALA A 23 -8.87 34.06 -38.51
CA ALA A 23 -9.75 34.88 -37.66
C ALA A 23 -10.67 34.04 -36.74
N GLN A 24 -11.10 32.84 -37.17
CA GLN A 24 -11.81 31.89 -36.31
C GLN A 24 -10.89 31.30 -35.23
N GLN A 25 -9.61 31.11 -35.55
CA GLN A 25 -8.61 30.62 -34.61
C GLN A 25 -8.21 31.69 -33.58
N TYR A 26 -8.22 32.98 -33.94
CA TYR A 26 -7.99 34.09 -33.00
C TYR A 26 -9.25 34.54 -32.22
N GLY A 27 -10.46 34.22 -32.70
CA GLY A 27 -11.74 34.55 -32.05
C GLY A 27 -12.17 33.58 -30.96
N GLN A 28 -11.55 32.40 -30.88
CA GLN A 28 -11.70 31.47 -29.75
C GLN A 28 -10.52 31.65 -28.80
N MET A 29 -10.46 32.78 -28.09
CA MET A 29 -9.81 32.71 -26.78
C MET A 29 -10.59 31.66 -26.00
N PRO A 30 -9.96 30.56 -25.53
CA PRO A 30 -10.61 29.68 -24.57
C PRO A 30 -11.10 30.63 -23.48
N LYS A 31 -12.42 30.68 -23.21
CA LYS A 31 -12.93 31.46 -22.09
C LYS A 31 -12.04 31.09 -20.93
N MET A 32 -11.22 32.03 -20.44
CA MET A 32 -10.22 31.76 -19.41
C MET A 32 -10.99 31.49 -18.12
N ASN A 33 -11.48 30.25 -18.01
CA ASN A 33 -12.17 29.77 -16.85
C ASN A 33 -11.09 29.43 -15.84
N VAL A 34 -11.06 30.19 -14.75
CA VAL A 34 -10.14 29.99 -13.63
C VAL A 34 -10.17 28.54 -13.15
N ASN A 35 -11.32 27.86 -13.31
CA ASN A 35 -11.47 26.45 -12.96
C ASN A 35 -10.64 25.52 -13.84
N GLU A 36 -10.59 25.73 -15.16
CA GLU A 36 -9.84 24.85 -16.06
C GLU A 36 -8.33 25.10 -16.03
N GLN A 37 -7.91 26.35 -15.83
CA GLN A 37 -6.49 26.70 -15.87
C GLN A 37 -5.79 26.59 -14.51
N ALA A 38 -6.49 26.81 -13.39
CA ALA A 38 -5.88 26.78 -12.06
C ALA A 38 -6.35 25.58 -11.21
N ILE A 39 -7.67 25.35 -11.12
CA ILE A 39 -8.22 24.37 -10.18
C ILE A 39 -7.95 22.93 -10.65
N ARG A 40 -8.20 22.61 -11.93
CA ARG A 40 -7.97 21.24 -12.43
C ARG A 40 -6.50 20.79 -12.28
N PRO A 41 -5.49 21.57 -12.71
CA PRO A 41 -4.09 21.19 -12.51
C PRO A 41 -3.71 21.10 -11.03
N LEU A 42 -4.24 21.99 -10.18
CA LEU A 42 -4.02 21.94 -8.74
C LEU A 42 -4.53 20.62 -8.14
N LEU A 43 -5.76 20.21 -8.47
CA LEU A 43 -6.34 18.96 -7.99
C LEU A 43 -5.55 17.74 -8.47
N GLY A 44 -5.13 17.72 -9.74
CA GLY A 44 -4.25 16.67 -10.29
C GLY A 44 -2.91 16.59 -9.56
N ASN A 45 -2.28 17.74 -9.29
CA ASN A 45 -1.03 17.79 -8.53
C ASN A 45 -1.22 17.28 -7.08
N ILE A 46 -2.31 17.64 -6.42
CA ILE A 46 -2.63 17.13 -5.07
C ILE A 46 -2.81 15.60 -5.11
N ALA A 47 -3.51 15.06 -6.11
CA ALA A 47 -3.68 13.61 -6.27
C ALA A 47 -2.34 12.89 -6.43
N THR A 48 -1.46 13.40 -7.30
CA THR A 48 -0.12 12.83 -7.52
C THR A 48 0.77 12.94 -6.29
N ILE A 49 0.74 14.06 -5.58
CA ILE A 49 1.49 14.23 -4.32
C ILE A 49 0.95 13.29 -3.24
N ALA A 50 -0.38 13.15 -3.13
CA ALA A 50 -1.01 12.23 -2.19
C ALA A 50 -0.58 10.78 -2.44
N MET A 51 -0.50 10.36 -3.70
CA MET A 51 0.00 9.03 -4.08
C MET A 51 1.41 8.75 -3.54
N LEU A 52 2.30 9.74 -3.58
CA LEU A 52 3.68 9.66 -3.09
C LEU A 52 3.75 9.73 -1.55
N LEU A 53 2.89 10.55 -0.94
CA LEU A 53 2.95 10.87 0.48
C LEU A 53 2.23 9.83 1.37
N LEU A 54 1.11 9.26 0.90
CA LEU A 54 0.29 8.31 1.65
C LEU A 54 1.01 6.99 2.03
N PRO A 55 1.90 6.41 1.20
CA PRO A 55 2.77 5.31 1.61
C PRO A 55 3.58 5.63 2.86
N GLY A 56 4.07 6.88 2.99
CA GLY A 56 4.86 7.34 4.14
C GLY A 56 4.03 7.43 5.42
N ILE A 57 2.75 7.81 5.31
CA ILE A 57 1.83 7.87 6.45
C ILE A 57 1.44 6.45 6.90
N THR A 58 1.16 5.57 5.93
CA THR A 58 0.63 4.23 6.21
C THR A 58 1.66 3.20 6.62
N MET A 59 2.94 3.37 6.24
CA MET A 59 3.99 2.40 6.54
C MET A 59 4.12 2.12 8.04
N ARG A 60 3.90 3.12 8.91
CA ARG A 60 4.11 3.01 10.37
C ARG A 60 2.90 2.43 11.11
N LEU A 61 1.72 2.40 10.51
CA LEU A 61 0.46 2.10 11.23
C LEU A 61 0.46 0.73 11.91
N LEU A 62 0.91 -0.31 11.20
CA LEU A 62 0.97 -1.69 11.70
C LEU A 62 2.41 -2.21 11.80
N ALA A 63 3.29 -1.81 10.88
CA ALA A 63 4.68 -2.29 10.90
C ALA A 63 5.45 -1.82 12.15
N GLU A 64 5.19 -0.61 12.67
CA GLU A 64 5.80 -0.14 13.92
C GLU A 64 5.34 -0.97 15.13
N GLU A 65 4.04 -1.30 15.21
CA GLU A 65 3.50 -2.11 16.31
C GLU A 65 4.02 -3.55 16.28
N LYS A 66 4.21 -4.11 15.08
CA LYS A 66 4.84 -5.42 14.90
C LYS A 66 6.31 -5.39 15.31
N ARG A 67 7.06 -4.38 14.86
CA ARG A 67 8.48 -4.23 15.19
C ARG A 67 8.72 -4.05 16.70
N GLN A 68 7.79 -3.40 17.40
CA GLN A 68 7.87 -3.19 18.84
C GLN A 68 7.34 -4.36 19.67
N GLY A 69 6.77 -5.41 19.04
CA GLY A 69 6.15 -6.54 19.73
C GLY A 69 4.85 -6.20 20.48
N THR A 70 4.37 -4.96 20.38
CA THR A 70 3.10 -4.52 21.00
C THR A 70 1.88 -5.13 20.32
N MET A 71 2.03 -5.65 19.11
CA MET A 71 0.97 -6.38 18.41
C MET A 71 0.45 -7.59 19.23
N GLU A 72 1.30 -8.27 20.00
CA GLU A 72 0.87 -9.42 20.83
C GLU A 72 0.01 -9.00 22.03
N PHE A 73 0.32 -7.84 22.63
CA PHE A 73 -0.52 -7.24 23.66
C PHE A 73 -1.86 -6.77 23.10
N LEU A 74 -1.87 -6.24 21.88
CA LEU A 74 -3.08 -5.78 21.21
C LEU A 74 -4.02 -6.93 20.81
N LEU A 75 -3.46 -8.10 20.47
CA LEU A 75 -4.23 -9.30 20.15
C LEU A 75 -4.78 -10.03 21.39
N THR A 76 -4.22 -9.78 22.58
CA THR A 76 -4.74 -10.30 23.85
C THR A 76 -5.76 -9.37 24.50
N ALA A 77 -5.82 -8.10 24.08
CA ALA A 77 -6.91 -7.21 24.42
C ALA A 77 -8.24 -7.70 23.80
N PRO A 78 -9.40 -7.43 24.44
CA PRO A 78 -10.72 -7.86 23.95
C PRO A 78 -11.20 -6.99 22.76
N LEU A 79 -10.35 -6.82 21.74
CA LEU A 79 -10.65 -6.07 20.52
C LEU A 79 -10.78 -7.03 19.34
N THR A 80 -11.77 -6.77 18.48
CA THR A 80 -11.93 -7.54 17.25
C THR A 80 -10.92 -7.07 16.18
N ASN A 81 -10.40 -8.00 15.37
CA ASN A 81 -9.48 -7.68 14.26
C ASN A 81 -10.07 -6.63 13.31
N GLY A 82 -11.39 -6.70 13.06
CA GLY A 82 -12.10 -5.70 12.25
C GLY A 82 -12.03 -4.31 12.85
N GLN A 83 -12.31 -4.18 14.16
CA GLN A 83 -12.24 -2.89 14.86
C GLN A 83 -10.84 -2.29 14.84
N LEU A 84 -9.79 -3.12 14.95
CA LEU A 84 -8.40 -2.68 14.83
C LEU A 84 -8.11 -2.08 13.44
N VAL A 85 -8.49 -2.80 12.37
CA VAL A 85 -8.29 -2.33 10.99
C VAL A 85 -9.05 -1.03 10.74
N PHE A 86 -10.32 -0.95 11.13
CA PHE A 86 -11.13 0.26 10.98
C PHE A 86 -10.55 1.44 11.76
N ALA A 87 -10.12 1.24 13.01
CA ALA A 87 -9.52 2.31 13.81
C ALA A 87 -8.23 2.85 13.16
N LYS A 88 -7.35 1.97 12.68
CA LYS A 88 -6.12 2.36 11.99
C LYS A 88 -6.39 3.09 10.68
N PHE A 89 -7.34 2.58 9.89
CA PHE A 89 -7.77 3.21 8.65
C PHE A 89 -8.35 4.61 8.91
N THR A 90 -9.31 4.75 9.83
CA THR A 90 -9.94 6.03 10.17
C THR A 90 -8.92 7.03 10.74
N SER A 91 -7.93 6.57 11.52
CA SER A 91 -6.88 7.45 12.03
C SER A 91 -6.01 8.02 10.91
N ALA A 92 -5.61 7.19 9.96
CA ALA A 92 -4.85 7.62 8.79
C ALA A 92 -5.68 8.51 7.86
N LEU A 93 -6.96 8.19 7.70
CA LEU A 93 -7.91 8.97 6.90
C LEU A 93 -8.15 10.35 7.51
N LEU A 94 -8.26 10.47 8.83
CA LEU A 94 -8.42 11.73 9.53
C LEU A 94 -7.16 12.60 9.41
N PHE A 95 -5.98 12.00 9.52
CA PHE A 95 -4.71 12.69 9.27
C PHE A 95 -4.66 13.24 7.83
N TYR A 96 -5.02 12.42 6.84
CA TYR A 96 -5.11 12.85 5.45
C TYR A 96 -6.17 13.95 5.23
N LEU A 97 -7.34 13.84 5.87
CA LEU A 97 -8.37 14.88 5.84
C LEU A 97 -7.87 16.21 6.38
N THR A 98 -7.00 16.19 7.39
CA THR A 98 -6.40 17.41 7.96
C THR A 98 -5.45 18.07 6.96
N MET A 99 -4.68 17.26 6.21
CA MET A 99 -3.85 17.75 5.11
C MET A 99 -4.70 18.31 3.95
N LEU A 100 -5.81 17.64 3.60
CA LEU A 100 -6.76 18.15 2.60
C LEU A 100 -7.47 19.43 3.05
N ALA A 101 -7.80 19.56 4.34
CA ALA A 101 -8.38 20.79 4.87
C ALA A 101 -7.41 21.97 4.74
N ALA A 102 -6.10 21.74 4.96
CA ALA A 102 -5.09 22.77 4.74
C ALA A 102 -5.02 23.22 3.26
N THR A 103 -5.21 22.32 2.29
CA THR A 103 -5.28 22.71 0.88
C THR A 103 -6.61 23.38 0.53
N ALA A 104 -7.72 23.00 1.18
CA ALA A 104 -9.01 23.65 1.02
C ALA A 104 -9.00 25.12 1.47
N LEU A 105 -8.19 25.49 2.46
CA LEU A 105 -8.00 26.89 2.85
C LEU A 105 -7.45 27.74 1.70
N LEU A 106 -6.50 27.20 0.92
CA LEU A 106 -5.95 27.89 -0.27
C LEU A 106 -7.03 28.13 -1.34
N VAL A 107 -7.93 27.17 -1.54
CA VAL A 107 -9.07 27.34 -2.45
C VAL A 107 -10.10 28.32 -1.88
N GLY A 108 -10.29 28.34 -0.56
CA GLY A 108 -11.11 29.34 0.15
C GLY A 108 -10.62 30.78 -0.10
N LEU A 109 -9.31 31.01 -0.10
CA LEU A 109 -8.72 32.30 -0.48
C LEU A 109 -9.02 32.65 -1.94
N LEU A 110 -9.04 31.67 -2.85
CA LEU A 110 -9.32 31.89 -4.27
C LEU A 110 -10.77 32.35 -4.52
N PHE A 111 -11.72 31.97 -3.67
CA PHE A 111 -13.11 32.44 -3.76
C PHE A 111 -13.24 33.96 -3.63
N PHE A 112 -12.37 34.61 -2.86
CA PHE A 112 -12.39 36.07 -2.70
C PHE A 112 -11.91 36.81 -3.95
N TYR A 113 -11.02 36.20 -4.75
CA TYR A 113 -10.39 36.87 -5.90
C TYR A 113 -10.96 36.47 -7.26
N GLY A 114 -11.48 35.23 -7.42
CA GLY A 114 -11.72 34.65 -8.74
C GLY A 114 -13.15 34.27 -9.11
N LYS A 115 -14.12 34.32 -8.18
CA LYS A 115 -15.48 33.76 -8.34
C LYS A 115 -15.50 32.38 -9.08
N PRO A 116 -14.74 31.37 -8.61
CA PRO A 116 -14.70 30.08 -9.26
C PRO A 116 -16.05 29.34 -9.12
N GLU A 117 -16.35 28.45 -10.06
CA GLU A 117 -17.56 27.61 -9.96
C GLU A 117 -17.41 26.60 -8.81
N LEU A 118 -18.45 26.52 -7.97
CA LEU A 118 -18.46 25.65 -6.78
C LEU A 118 -18.50 24.16 -7.13
N ASN A 119 -19.17 23.79 -8.23
CA ASN A 119 -19.41 22.39 -8.57
C ASN A 119 -18.11 21.60 -8.78
N PRO A 120 -17.16 22.00 -9.65
CA PRO A 120 -15.93 21.25 -9.88
C PRO A 120 -15.01 21.18 -8.65
N ILE A 121 -15.09 22.19 -7.77
CA ILE A 121 -14.32 22.20 -6.53
C ILE A 121 -14.84 21.12 -5.58
N LEU A 122 -16.15 21.11 -5.32
CA LEU A 122 -16.74 20.16 -4.36
C LEU A 122 -16.58 18.71 -4.84
N THR A 123 -16.82 18.45 -6.12
CA THR A 123 -16.63 17.10 -6.70
C THR A 123 -15.16 16.70 -6.72
N GLY A 124 -14.25 17.64 -7.01
CA GLY A 124 -12.81 17.41 -6.99
C GLY A 124 -12.28 17.03 -5.61
N TYR A 125 -12.72 17.74 -4.56
CA TYR A 125 -12.36 17.42 -3.17
C TYR A 125 -12.95 16.08 -2.72
N LEU A 126 -14.19 15.76 -3.11
CA LEU A 126 -14.78 14.45 -2.85
C LEU A 126 -13.99 13.33 -3.55
N GLY A 127 -13.58 13.55 -4.81
CA GLY A 127 -12.72 12.64 -5.56
C GLY A 127 -11.36 12.43 -4.88
N LEU A 128 -10.72 13.50 -4.40
CA LEU A 128 -9.46 13.43 -3.65
C LEU A 128 -9.61 12.64 -2.35
N PHE A 129 -10.71 12.86 -1.62
CA PHE A 129 -11.00 12.11 -0.40
C PHE A 129 -11.13 10.61 -0.65
N LEU A 130 -11.90 10.22 -1.68
CA LEU A 130 -12.09 8.82 -2.07
C LEU A 130 -10.79 8.18 -2.60
N LEU A 131 -10.04 8.90 -3.44
CA LEU A 131 -8.76 8.47 -3.99
C LEU A 131 -7.72 8.25 -2.89
N GLY A 132 -7.59 9.22 -1.97
CA GLY A 132 -6.69 9.11 -0.84
C GLY A 132 -7.07 7.97 0.11
N GLY A 133 -8.37 7.76 0.36
CA GLY A 133 -8.87 6.59 1.09
C GLY A 133 -8.45 5.27 0.45
N GLY A 134 -8.49 5.18 -0.89
CA GLY A 134 -8.00 4.03 -1.64
C GLY A 134 -6.51 3.75 -1.41
N PHE A 135 -5.67 4.76 -1.55
CA PHE A 135 -4.22 4.61 -1.32
C PHE A 135 -3.89 4.28 0.15
N ILE A 136 -4.65 4.81 1.10
CA ILE A 136 -4.49 4.46 2.52
C ILE A 136 -4.81 2.97 2.74
N ALA A 137 -5.88 2.45 2.12
CA ALA A 137 -6.26 1.05 2.24
C ALA A 137 -5.18 0.11 1.66
N VAL A 138 -4.60 0.46 0.50
CA VAL A 138 -3.46 -0.26 -0.10
C VAL A 138 -2.25 -0.25 0.85
N GLY A 139 -1.90 0.91 1.41
CA GLY A 139 -0.76 1.01 2.31
C GLY A 139 -0.94 0.26 3.63
N LEU A 140 -2.17 0.24 4.16
CA LEU A 140 -2.48 -0.54 5.35
C LEU A 140 -2.31 -2.05 5.11
N PHE A 141 -2.70 -2.54 3.93
CA PHE A 141 -2.50 -3.93 3.53
C PHE A 141 -1.02 -4.32 3.53
N PHE A 142 -0.16 -3.54 2.89
CA PHE A 142 1.28 -3.84 2.86
C PHE A 142 1.94 -3.68 4.24
N SER A 143 1.55 -2.68 5.03
CA SER A 143 1.99 -2.52 6.42
C SER A 143 1.57 -3.71 7.29
N ALA A 144 0.41 -4.33 7.01
CA ALA A 144 -0.03 -5.56 7.67
C ALA A 144 0.74 -6.81 7.23
N MET A 145 1.38 -6.81 6.06
CA MET A 145 2.11 -7.98 5.55
C MET A 145 3.56 -8.04 6.06
N THR A 146 4.17 -6.89 6.40
CA THR A 146 5.59 -6.79 6.74
C THR A 146 5.82 -6.24 8.15
N GLU A 147 6.98 -6.58 8.72
CA GLU A 147 7.46 -6.04 10.01
C GLU A 147 8.44 -4.87 9.80
N ASN A 148 9.02 -4.76 8.60
CA ASN A 148 9.97 -3.71 8.27
C ASN A 148 9.28 -2.54 7.56
N GLN A 149 9.34 -1.36 8.18
CA GLN A 149 8.75 -0.12 7.67
C GLN A 149 9.25 0.26 6.27
N ILE A 150 10.53 0.01 5.98
CA ILE A 150 11.12 0.35 4.68
C ILE A 150 10.48 -0.53 3.59
N ILE A 151 10.30 -1.82 3.87
CA ILE A 151 9.66 -2.76 2.94
C ILE A 151 8.17 -2.41 2.77
N ALA A 152 7.47 -2.01 3.84
CA ALA A 152 6.07 -1.55 3.77
C ALA A 152 5.94 -0.34 2.85
N PHE A 153 6.83 0.64 3.03
CA PHE A 153 6.84 1.85 2.24
C PHE A 153 7.09 1.56 0.76
N VAL A 154 8.18 0.83 0.44
CA VAL A 154 8.57 0.55 -0.94
C VAL A 154 7.51 -0.27 -1.67
N SER A 155 6.93 -1.28 -1.02
CA SER A 155 5.89 -2.12 -1.64
C SER A 155 4.58 -1.37 -1.89
N THR A 156 4.15 -0.54 -0.94
CA THR A 156 3.00 0.36 -1.12
C THR A 156 3.24 1.36 -2.23
N PHE A 157 4.40 2.03 -2.21
CA PHE A 157 4.77 3.03 -3.20
C PHE A 157 4.84 2.41 -4.61
N ALA A 158 5.48 1.25 -4.75
CA ALA A 158 5.56 0.53 -6.02
C ALA A 158 4.17 0.14 -6.54
N THR A 159 3.26 -0.29 -5.65
CA THR A 159 1.89 -0.65 -6.04
C THR A 159 1.08 0.57 -6.47
N ASN A 160 1.15 1.67 -5.73
CA ASN A 160 0.48 2.92 -6.10
C ASN A 160 1.02 3.45 -7.44
N LEU A 161 2.34 3.38 -7.67
CA LEU A 161 2.96 3.77 -8.92
C LEU A 161 2.55 2.86 -10.08
N ALA A 162 2.47 1.54 -9.86
CA ALA A 162 1.98 0.59 -10.85
C ALA A 162 0.53 0.87 -11.25
N ILE A 163 -0.34 1.19 -10.29
CA ILE A 163 -1.73 1.59 -10.55
C ILE A 163 -1.79 2.90 -11.34
N TYR A 164 -0.93 3.87 -11.03
CA TYR A 164 -0.85 5.12 -11.78
C TYR A 164 -0.48 4.90 -13.26
N PHE A 165 0.55 4.09 -13.52
CA PHE A 165 0.95 3.77 -14.89
C PHE A 165 -0.02 2.83 -15.60
N ALA A 166 -0.84 2.06 -14.88
CA ALA A 166 -1.84 1.17 -15.49
C ALA A 166 -2.83 1.93 -16.38
N ALA A 167 -3.18 3.17 -16.03
CA ALA A 167 -3.98 4.06 -16.87
C ALA A 167 -3.33 4.26 -18.26
N TRP A 168 -2.03 4.59 -18.26
CA TRP A 168 -1.27 4.83 -19.48
C TRP A 168 -1.20 3.59 -20.37
N PHE A 169 -0.96 2.41 -19.79
CA PHE A 169 -0.94 1.15 -20.54
C PHE A 169 -2.32 0.72 -21.06
N GLY A 170 -3.39 1.04 -20.33
CA GLY A 170 -4.77 0.77 -20.72
C GLY A 170 -5.19 1.53 -21.97
N ASN A 171 -4.79 2.80 -22.07
CA ASN A 171 -5.08 3.66 -23.22
C ASN A 171 -4.29 3.29 -24.49
N MET A 172 -3.19 2.53 -24.36
CA MET A 172 -2.38 2.08 -25.50
C MET A 172 -2.87 0.75 -26.12
N ASN A 173 -3.59 -0.08 -25.36
CA ASN A 173 -4.00 -1.43 -25.79
C ASN A 173 -5.54 -1.56 -25.80
N ASP A 174 -6.17 -1.35 -26.95
CA ASP A 174 -7.64 -1.49 -27.11
C ASP A 174 -8.12 -2.96 -27.01
N ALA A 175 -7.18 -3.93 -27.09
CA ALA A 175 -7.48 -5.35 -27.06
C ALA A 175 -7.54 -5.92 -25.63
N GLY A 176 -8.77 -6.17 -25.14
CA GLY A 176 -9.12 -7.12 -24.08
C GLY A 176 -8.67 -6.78 -22.65
N PHE A 177 -7.36 -6.73 -22.41
CA PHE A 177 -6.78 -6.43 -21.10
C PHE A 177 -6.70 -4.93 -20.82
N GLY A 178 -6.48 -4.09 -21.84
CA GLY A 178 -6.38 -2.64 -21.62
C GLY A 178 -7.67 -2.01 -21.11
N LYS A 179 -8.84 -2.54 -21.50
CA LYS A 179 -10.15 -2.12 -20.97
C LYS A 179 -10.35 -2.49 -19.49
N ILE A 180 -9.75 -3.59 -19.03
CA ILE A 180 -9.78 -3.97 -17.61
C ILE A 180 -8.85 -3.05 -16.81
N PHE A 181 -7.67 -2.72 -17.36
CA PHE A 181 -6.73 -1.80 -16.73
C PHE A 181 -7.26 -0.35 -16.66
N SER A 182 -7.97 0.11 -17.69
CA SER A 182 -8.63 1.42 -17.66
C SER A 182 -9.78 1.45 -16.63
N MET A 183 -10.63 0.42 -16.61
CA MET A 183 -11.69 0.27 -15.61
C MET A 183 -11.16 0.14 -14.17
N LEU A 184 -9.96 -0.40 -13.98
CA LEU A 184 -9.34 -0.55 -12.67
C LEU A 184 -8.54 0.68 -12.23
N SER A 185 -8.31 1.66 -13.12
CA SER A 185 -7.51 2.85 -12.83
C SER A 185 -8.31 3.88 -12.01
N PRO A 186 -7.94 4.15 -10.75
CA PRO A 186 -8.59 5.20 -9.97
C PRO A 186 -8.34 6.59 -10.57
N PHE A 187 -7.18 6.81 -11.19
CA PHE A 187 -6.81 8.12 -11.75
C PHE A 187 -7.68 8.53 -12.95
N GLU A 188 -8.12 7.59 -13.79
CA GLU A 188 -9.06 7.90 -14.88
C GLU A 188 -10.42 8.34 -14.34
N HIS A 189 -10.90 7.69 -13.29
CA HIS A 189 -12.14 8.06 -12.63
C HIS A 189 -12.03 9.43 -11.95
N PHE A 190 -10.83 9.82 -11.48
CA PHE A 190 -10.57 11.12 -10.87
C PHE A 190 -10.68 12.30 -11.84
N GLU A 191 -10.32 12.11 -13.12
CA GLU A 191 -10.45 13.16 -14.15
C GLU A 191 -11.89 13.66 -14.28
N ASP A 192 -12.87 12.76 -14.21
CA ASP A 192 -14.29 13.13 -14.32
C ASP A 192 -14.79 13.86 -13.07
N PHE A 193 -14.28 13.52 -11.88
CA PHE A 193 -14.51 14.31 -10.66
C PHE A 193 -13.91 15.72 -10.78
N ALA A 194 -12.72 15.86 -11.36
CA ALA A 194 -12.07 17.16 -11.58
C ALA A 194 -12.81 18.02 -12.62
N LYS A 195 -13.62 17.41 -13.50
CA LYS A 195 -14.50 18.12 -14.45
C LYS A 195 -15.81 18.62 -13.83
N GLY A 196 -16.17 18.18 -12.62
CA GLY A 196 -17.47 18.51 -12.02
C GLY A 196 -18.55 17.45 -12.22
N VAL A 197 -18.22 16.28 -12.78
CA VAL A 197 -19.19 15.24 -13.09
C VAL A 197 -19.19 14.21 -11.95
N LEU A 198 -20.33 14.11 -11.28
CA LEU A 198 -20.55 13.15 -10.19
C LEU A 198 -21.41 11.99 -10.70
N ASP A 199 -20.78 10.95 -11.24
CA ASP A 199 -21.46 9.68 -11.53
C ASP A 199 -21.37 8.74 -10.32
N THR A 200 -22.47 8.05 -10.03
CA THR A 200 -22.56 7.04 -8.96
C THR A 200 -21.60 5.88 -9.23
N LYS A 201 -21.32 5.58 -10.51
CA LYS A 201 -20.39 4.51 -10.90
C LYS A 201 -18.99 4.70 -10.30
N HIS A 202 -18.46 5.92 -10.37
CA HIS A 202 -17.12 6.18 -9.85
C HIS A 202 -17.08 6.08 -8.32
N VAL A 203 -18.11 6.56 -7.63
CA VAL A 203 -18.20 6.45 -6.16
C VAL A 203 -18.25 4.98 -5.73
N VAL A 204 -19.09 4.17 -6.39
CA VAL A 204 -19.20 2.73 -6.10
C VAL A 204 -17.88 2.01 -6.38
N PHE A 205 -17.16 2.38 -7.44
CA PHE A 205 -15.83 1.85 -7.73
C PHE A 205 -14.84 2.13 -6.59
N TYR A 206 -14.74 3.38 -6.13
CA TYR A 206 -13.84 3.76 -5.03
C TYR A 206 -14.17 3.05 -3.72
N LEU A 207 -15.45 2.95 -3.37
CA LEU A 207 -15.88 2.25 -2.16
C LEU A 207 -15.55 0.76 -2.23
N SER A 208 -15.77 0.13 -3.39
CA SER A 208 -15.43 -1.28 -3.61
C SER A 208 -13.91 -1.51 -3.55
N PHE A 209 -13.13 -0.58 -4.10
CA PHE A 209 -11.67 -0.61 -4.05
C PHE A 209 -11.16 -0.52 -2.60
N ILE A 210 -11.64 0.47 -1.83
CA ILE A 210 -11.29 0.63 -0.40
C ILE A 210 -11.67 -0.63 0.38
N PHE A 211 -12.92 -1.09 0.21
CA PHE A 211 -13.42 -2.27 0.92
C PHE A 211 -12.60 -3.52 0.59
N GLY A 212 -12.24 -3.72 -0.69
CA GLY A 212 -11.42 -4.86 -1.12
C GLY A 212 -10.06 -4.91 -0.42
N TRP A 213 -9.33 -3.79 -0.38
CA TRP A 213 -8.03 -3.74 0.29
C TRP A 213 -8.11 -3.83 1.82
N LEU A 214 -9.13 -3.24 2.44
CA LEU A 214 -9.37 -3.37 3.88
C LEU A 214 -9.76 -4.81 4.25
N PHE A 215 -10.59 -5.47 3.45
CA PHE A 215 -10.93 -6.87 3.64
C PHE A 215 -9.69 -7.76 3.54
N LEU A 216 -8.82 -7.50 2.56
CA LEU A 216 -7.58 -8.24 2.41
C LEU A 216 -6.64 -8.05 3.61
N THR A 217 -6.59 -6.84 4.17
CA THR A 217 -5.87 -6.53 5.41
C THR A 217 -6.41 -7.33 6.60
N TYR A 218 -7.74 -7.39 6.74
CA TYR A 218 -8.40 -8.19 7.77
C TYR A 218 -8.02 -9.68 7.67
N VAL A 219 -8.04 -10.25 6.45
CA VAL A 219 -7.66 -11.65 6.22
C VAL A 219 -6.19 -11.92 6.59
N ILE A 220 -5.27 -10.99 6.30
CA ILE A 220 -3.86 -11.12 6.68
C ILE A 220 -3.69 -11.14 8.20
N LEU A 221 -4.40 -10.28 8.94
CA LEU A 221 -4.32 -10.25 10.40
C LEU A 221 -4.89 -11.52 11.04
N GLU A 222 -6.01 -12.01 10.53
CA GLU A 222 -6.62 -13.26 10.96
C GLU A 222 -5.69 -14.47 10.73
N SER A 223 -5.06 -14.54 9.56
CA SER A 223 -4.06 -15.58 9.23
C SER A 223 -2.83 -15.51 10.14
N SER A 224 -2.40 -14.31 10.53
CA SER A 224 -1.25 -14.12 11.41
C SER A 224 -1.51 -14.64 12.83
N ARG A 225 -2.76 -14.61 13.30
CA ARG A 225 -3.17 -15.22 14.58
C ARG A 225 -2.95 -16.74 14.61
N TRP A 226 -3.26 -17.41 13.50
CA TRP A 226 -3.10 -18.87 13.41
C TRP A 226 -1.62 -19.26 13.32
N ARG A 227 -0.80 -18.42 12.69
CA ARG A 227 0.66 -18.60 12.64
C ARG A 227 1.34 -18.31 13.98
N GLY A 228 0.85 -17.36 14.78
CA GLY A 228 1.34 -17.12 16.14
C GLY A 228 1.24 -18.37 17.04
N PHE A 229 0.22 -19.21 16.83
CA PHE A 229 0.07 -20.47 17.56
C PHE A 229 1.02 -21.58 17.06
N GLN A 230 1.47 -21.54 15.80
CA GLN A 230 2.49 -22.46 15.26
C GLN A 230 3.93 -21.93 15.34
N GLY A 231 4.10 -20.63 15.59
CA GLY A 231 5.40 -19.94 15.67
C GLY A 231 6.06 -20.00 17.04
N LYS A 232 5.32 -20.38 18.09
CA LYS A 232 5.96 -21.03 19.22
C LYS A 232 6.46 -22.36 18.67
N ARG A 233 7.74 -22.41 18.32
CA ARG A 233 8.53 -23.61 18.57
C ARG A 233 8.32 -23.91 20.03
N ILE A 234 7.24 -24.62 20.31
CA ILE A 234 7.20 -25.53 21.41
C ILE A 234 8.37 -26.44 21.07
N ASN A 235 9.55 -26.11 21.61
CA ASN A 235 10.59 -27.08 21.89
C ASN A 235 9.97 -28.05 22.91
N ILE A 236 8.92 -28.77 22.53
CA ILE A 236 8.77 -30.15 22.95
C ILE A 236 9.99 -30.74 22.25
N ALA A 237 11.03 -30.94 23.03
CA ALA A 237 12.02 -31.95 22.75
C ALA A 237 11.25 -33.23 22.41
N LEU A 238 10.97 -33.44 21.13
CA LEU A 238 10.65 -34.75 20.60
C LEU A 238 12.01 -35.33 20.26
N PRO A 239 12.53 -36.25 21.09
CA PRO A 239 13.87 -36.78 20.97
C PRO A 239 13.86 -37.81 19.85
N VAL A 240 13.71 -37.36 18.60
CA VAL A 240 13.83 -38.24 17.44
C VAL A 240 15.28 -38.73 17.27
N SER A 241 16.24 -38.00 17.85
CA SER A 241 17.64 -38.44 17.97
C SER A 241 17.87 -39.55 19.01
N ALA A 242 17.06 -39.65 20.09
CA ALA A 242 17.30 -40.66 21.12
C ALA A 242 16.80 -42.06 20.70
N ALA A 243 15.74 -42.14 19.90
CA ALA A 243 15.25 -43.42 19.37
C ALA A 243 16.20 -44.03 18.34
N GLU A 244 16.88 -43.20 17.54
CA GLU A 244 17.95 -43.65 16.62
C GLU A 244 19.25 -43.97 17.35
N LEU A 245 19.63 -43.20 18.39
CA LEU A 245 20.79 -43.51 19.23
C LEU A 245 20.59 -44.81 20.05
N ALA A 246 19.37 -45.07 20.55
CA ALA A 246 19.03 -46.27 21.31
C ALA A 246 19.00 -47.54 20.45
N LYS A 247 18.66 -47.42 19.16
CA LYS A 247 18.68 -48.53 18.19
C LYS A 247 20.11 -48.85 17.72
N ALA A 248 21.03 -47.88 17.76
CA ALA A 248 22.43 -48.05 17.39
C ALA A 248 23.33 -48.59 18.51
N LEU A 249 23.00 -48.37 19.79
CA LEU A 249 23.92 -48.68 20.90
C LEU A 249 23.58 -49.89 21.77
N GLY A 250 22.46 -50.59 21.55
CA GLY A 250 22.21 -51.93 22.10
C GLY A 250 22.40 -52.13 23.62
N ARG A 251 22.50 -51.05 24.40
CA ARG A 251 22.78 -51.09 25.84
C ARG A 251 21.94 -50.02 26.54
N LYS A 252 21.28 -50.46 27.61
CA LYS A 252 20.45 -49.63 28.49
C LYS A 252 21.27 -48.48 29.04
N VAL A 253 20.88 -47.25 28.72
CA VAL A 253 21.36 -46.04 29.37
C VAL A 253 20.14 -45.40 30.03
N GLU A 254 20.16 -45.33 31.36
CA GLU A 254 19.13 -44.68 32.16
C GLU A 254 19.61 -43.25 32.46
N ILE A 255 18.82 -42.24 32.10
CA ILE A 255 19.18 -40.83 32.33
C ILE A 255 18.19 -40.27 33.35
N VAL A 256 18.67 -40.00 34.57
CA VAL A 256 17.93 -39.28 35.61
C VAL A 256 18.21 -37.79 35.42
N VAL A 257 17.15 -37.00 35.18
CA VAL A 257 17.23 -35.55 35.00
C VAL A 257 16.56 -34.87 36.19
N GLU A 258 17.33 -34.14 36.99
CA GLU A 258 16.79 -33.23 38.01
C GLU A 258 17.19 -31.78 37.72
N LYS A 259 16.25 -30.87 37.96
CA LYS A 259 16.20 -29.41 37.66
C LYS A 259 17.55 -28.71 37.36
N GLY A 260 17.74 -28.38 36.09
CA GLY A 260 18.30 -27.08 35.70
C GLY A 260 19.84 -26.93 35.65
N ARG A 261 20.63 -27.98 35.84
CA ARG A 261 22.09 -27.97 35.56
C ARG A 261 22.54 -29.32 35.02
N ALA A 262 23.20 -29.33 33.86
CA ALA A 262 23.79 -30.54 33.29
C ALA A 262 24.98 -30.97 34.16
N PHE A 263 24.88 -32.12 34.80
CA PHE A 263 25.94 -32.69 35.63
C PHE A 263 26.30 -34.07 35.08
N GLY A 264 27.54 -34.19 34.57
CA GLY A 264 28.31 -35.44 34.44
C GLY A 264 27.75 -36.57 33.58
N VAL A 265 28.51 -36.96 32.55
CA VAL A 265 28.46 -38.33 32.03
C VAL A 265 29.43 -39.15 32.87
N THR A 266 28.94 -40.02 33.75
CA THR A 266 29.79 -41.04 34.39
C THR A 266 29.65 -42.33 33.59
N THR A 267 30.73 -42.73 32.93
CA THR A 267 30.84 -44.03 32.27
C THR A 267 31.71 -44.91 33.14
N GLN A 268 31.13 -46.00 33.65
CA GLN A 268 31.90 -47.05 34.32
C GLN A 268 32.78 -47.77 33.29
N GLU A 269 34.07 -47.86 33.65
CA GLU A 269 35.15 -48.67 33.09
C GLU A 269 35.48 -48.64 31.60
N HIS A 270 36.75 -48.29 31.38
CA HIS A 270 37.66 -48.66 30.30
C HIS A 270 37.40 -48.17 28.88
N ALA A 271 38.31 -47.27 28.50
CA ALA A 271 39.06 -47.23 27.24
C ALA A 271 38.67 -46.15 26.21
N ILE A 272 39.49 -45.09 26.23
CA ILE A 272 40.07 -44.40 25.06
C ILE A 272 39.06 -43.97 23.99
N ALA A 273 38.25 -42.96 24.30
CA ALA A 273 37.86 -41.98 23.29
C ALA A 273 38.89 -40.85 23.36
N ASP A 274 39.67 -40.72 22.29
CA ASP A 274 40.77 -39.78 22.13
C ASP A 274 40.39 -38.37 22.63
N LYS A 275 41.17 -37.83 23.57
CA LYS A 275 40.92 -36.51 24.20
C LYS A 275 40.76 -35.40 23.16
N ASN A 276 41.35 -35.57 21.99
CA ASN A 276 41.26 -34.64 20.88
C ASN A 276 39.86 -34.57 20.26
N VAL A 277 39.06 -35.64 20.33
CA VAL A 277 37.69 -35.69 19.79
C VAL A 277 36.71 -34.94 20.69
N ALA A 278 36.86 -35.06 22.00
CA ALA A 278 36.03 -34.34 22.97
C ALA A 278 36.30 -32.82 22.92
N VAL A 279 37.55 -32.42 22.76
CA VAL A 279 37.95 -31.00 22.61
C VAL A 279 37.51 -30.44 21.25
N ALA A 280 37.60 -31.23 20.18
CA ALA A 280 37.09 -30.83 18.86
C ALA A 280 35.56 -30.61 18.87
N LEU A 281 34.80 -31.48 19.55
CA LEU A 281 33.36 -31.32 19.68
C LEU A 281 32.98 -30.09 20.51
N ALA A 282 33.68 -29.82 21.62
CA ALA A 282 33.40 -28.67 22.48
C ALA A 282 33.66 -27.32 21.79
N LEU A 283 34.76 -27.23 21.01
CA LEU A 283 35.08 -26.05 20.21
C LEU A 283 34.10 -25.84 19.04
N GLN A 284 33.60 -26.91 18.43
CA GLN A 284 32.65 -26.83 17.31
C GLN A 284 31.26 -26.35 17.73
N PHE A 285 30.93 -26.43 19.02
CA PHE A 285 29.71 -25.87 19.62
C PHE A 285 29.93 -24.56 20.40
N GLY A 286 31.12 -23.95 20.33
CA GLY A 286 31.39 -22.61 20.86
C GLY A 286 31.55 -22.50 22.38
N TYR A 287 31.97 -23.57 23.06
CA TYR A 287 32.18 -23.57 24.51
C TYR A 287 33.67 -23.47 24.88
N ASP A 288 34.01 -22.61 25.85
CA ASP A 288 35.34 -22.56 26.46
C ASP A 288 35.58 -23.83 27.29
N ALA A 289 36.58 -24.62 26.91
CA ALA A 289 36.91 -25.89 27.57
C ALA A 289 38.14 -25.73 28.46
N GLU A 290 37.93 -25.55 29.77
CA GLU A 290 39.00 -25.67 30.77
C GLU A 290 39.04 -27.10 31.32
N VAL A 291 40.19 -27.77 31.14
CA VAL A 291 40.38 -29.17 31.58
C VAL A 291 40.89 -29.18 33.02
N THR A 292 39.99 -29.28 33.99
CA THR A 292 40.37 -29.57 35.39
C THR A 292 40.50 -31.08 35.58
N LYS A 293 41.71 -31.56 35.86
CA LYS A 293 41.93 -32.95 36.29
C LYS A 293 41.48 -33.10 37.74
N GLN A 294 40.55 -34.02 37.99
CA GLN A 294 40.46 -34.74 39.26
C GLN A 294 40.70 -36.22 38.97
#